data_AF-A0A8T6VPI3-F1
#
_entry.id   AF-A0A8T6VPI3-F1
#
_cell.length_a   1.000
_cell.length_b   1.000
_cell.length_c   1.000
_cell.angle_alpha   90.00
_cell.angle_beta   90.00
_cell.angle_gamma   90.00
#
_symmetry.space_group_name_H-M   'P 1'
#
loop_
_entity.id
_entity.type
_entity.pdbx_description
1 polymer ?
#
loop_
_entity_poly.entity_id
_entity_poly.type
_entity_poly.pdbx_seq_one_letter_code
_entity_poly.pdbx_strand_id
1 'polypeptide(L)' 'LDDCIKHKPDVAFITNETYKHTPVALKLARNNIHMFIEKPLSDTKKNLKRLSRIAAEK' A
#
# COMPACT_ATOMS: atom_id res chain seq x y z
N LEU A 1 -2.14 -3.23 -12.03
CA LEU A 1 -2.43 -2.36 -10.86
C LEU A 1 -3.28 -1.17 -11.27
N ASP A 2 -2.85 -0.36 -12.23
CA ASP A 2 -3.63 0.81 -12.69
C ASP A 2 -5.04 0.46 -13.14
N ASP A 3 -5.20 -0.62 -13.92
CA ASP A 3 -6.52 -1.06 -14.35
C ASP A 3 -7.40 -1.52 -13.16
N CYS A 4 -6.82 -2.22 -12.19
CA CYS A 4 -7.52 -2.64 -10.97
C CYS A 4 -8.04 -1.43 -10.16
N ILE A 5 -7.25 -0.35 -10.07
CA ILE A 5 -7.63 0.87 -9.36
C ILE A 5 -8.83 1.55 -10.03
N LYS A 6 -8.97 1.47 -11.36
CA LYS A 6 -10.12 2.04 -12.09
C LYS A 6 -11.46 1.42 -11.67
N HIS A 7 -11.43 0.18 -11.18
CA HIS A 7 -12.62 -0.50 -10.65
C HIS A 7 -13.02 -0.01 -9.25
N LYS A 8 -12.25 0.90 -8.63
CA LYS A 8 -12.53 1.51 -7.31
C LYS A 8 -12.84 0.47 -6.22
N PRO A 9 -11.94 -0.51 -5.97
CA PRO A 9 -12.16 -1.48 -4.90
C PRO A 9 -12.12 -0.80 -3.53
N ASP A 10 -12.93 -1.27 -2.60
CA ASP A 10 -12.90 -0.78 -1.22
C ASP A 10 -11.60 -1.18 -0.48
N VAL A 11 -11.09 -2.38 -0.78
CA VAL A 11 -9.90 -2.96 -0.13
C VAL A 11 -8.99 -3.69 -1.11
N ALA A 12 -7.68 -3.64 -0.86
CA ALA A 12 -6.65 -4.36 -1.60
C ALA A 12 -5.75 -5.18 -0.66
N PHE A 13 -5.32 -6.36 -1.12
CA PHE A 13 -4.38 -7.23 -0.41
C PHE A 13 -3.03 -7.20 -1.12
N ILE A 14 -1.99 -6.76 -0.41
CA ILE A 14 -0.63 -6.66 -0.93
C ILE A 14 0.15 -7.88 -0.42
N THR A 15 0.19 -8.93 -1.23
CA THR A 15 0.83 -10.22 -0.93
C THR A 15 1.94 -10.58 -1.94
N ASN A 16 2.41 -9.59 -2.70
CA ASN A 16 3.52 -9.75 -3.65
C ASN A 16 4.89 -9.69 -2.95
N GLU A 17 5.97 -9.54 -3.70
CA GLU A 17 7.33 -9.50 -3.14
C GLU A 17 7.53 -8.27 -2.23
N THR A 18 8.16 -8.47 -1.08
CA THR A 18 8.33 -7.47 -0.01
C THR A 18 8.84 -6.11 -0.52
N TYR A 19 9.79 -6.07 -1.45
CA TYR A 19 10.33 -4.80 -1.97
C TYR A 19 9.30 -3.97 -2.75
N LYS A 20 8.22 -4.60 -3.20
CA LYS A 20 7.09 -3.96 -3.90
C LYS A 20 5.98 -3.53 -2.94
N HIS A 21 6.00 -3.94 -1.67
CA HIS A 21 4.93 -3.64 -0.73
C HIS A 21 4.75 -2.13 -0.55
N THR A 22 5.78 -1.41 -0.10
CA THR A 22 5.66 0.03 0.19
C THR A 22 5.35 0.89 -1.05
N PRO A 23 5.91 0.64 -2.26
CA PRO A 23 5.51 1.38 -3.45
C PRO A 23 4.04 1.16 -3.85
N VAL A 24 3.55 -0.09 -3.80
CA VAL A 24 2.15 -0.42 -4.14
C VAL A 24 1.19 0.17 -3.11
N ALA A 25 1.51 0.02 -1.83
CA ALA A 25 0.81 0.62 -0.69
C ALA A 25 0.60 2.13 -0.87
N LEU A 26 1.67 2.89 -1.18
CA LEU A 26 1.57 4.32 -1.41
C LEU A 26 0.72 4.69 -2.63
N LYS A 27 0.64 3.82 -3.64
CA LYS A 27 -0.19 4.06 -4.83
C LYS A 27 -1.68 3.82 -4.53
N LEU A 28 -2.00 2.76 -3.80
CA LEU A 28 -3.36 2.44 -3.35
C LEU A 28 -3.90 3.51 -2.39
N ALA A 29 -3.09 3.93 -1.42
CA ALA A 29 -3.46 4.98 -0.47
C ALA A 29 -3.84 6.32 -1.15
N ARG A 30 -3.13 6.72 -2.21
CA ARG A 30 -3.48 7.94 -2.98
C ARG A 30 -4.82 7.86 -3.71
N ASN A 31 -5.36 6.65 -3.86
CA ASN A 31 -6.65 6.39 -4.49
C ASN A 31 -7.73 6.07 -3.45
N ASN A 32 -7.49 6.35 -2.16
CA ASN A 32 -8.40 6.09 -1.05
C ASN A 32 -8.86 4.61 -0.95
N ILE A 33 -7.96 3.67 -1.29
CA ILE A 33 -8.23 2.23 -1.20
C ILE A 33 -7.66 1.71 0.12
N HIS A 34 -8.48 1.06 0.94
CA HIS A 34 -8.02 0.40 2.16
C HIS A 34 -7.13 -0.79 1.82
N MET A 35 -6.24 -1.18 2.73
CA MET A 35 -5.20 -2.14 2.36
C MET A 35 -4.71 -2.98 3.52
N PHE A 36 -4.51 -4.26 3.21
CA PHE A 36 -3.78 -5.22 4.02
C PHE A 36 -2.43 -5.49 3.37
N ILE A 37 -1.36 -5.58 4.17
CA ILE A 37 0.00 -5.84 3.67
C ILE A 37 0.56 -7.05 4.39
N GLU A 38 0.99 -8.05 3.62
CA GLU A 38 1.61 -9.25 4.17
C GLU A 38 2.99 -8.92 4.80
N LYS A 39 3.41 -9.71 5.78
CA LYS A 39 4.73 -9.52 6.40
C LYS A 39 5.86 -10.16 5.58
N PRO A 40 7.09 -9.62 5.69
CA PRO A 40 7.45 -8.37 6.33
C PRO A 40 6.99 -7.16 5.50
N LEU A 41 6.71 -6.03 6.18
CA LEU A 41 6.15 -4.81 5.59
C LEU A 41 7.01 -4.19 4.47
N SER A 42 8.33 -4.34 4.54
CA SER A 42 9.28 -3.71 3.62
C SER A 42 10.65 -4.38 3.76
N ASP A 43 11.44 -4.32 2.69
CA ASP A 43 12.83 -4.76 2.63
C ASP A 43 13.81 -3.65 3.06
N THR A 44 13.32 -2.40 3.09
CA THR A 44 14.11 -1.23 3.49
C THR A 44 13.30 -0.29 4.39
N LYS A 45 13.99 0.61 5.10
CA LYS A 45 13.34 1.69 5.87
C LYS A 45 12.81 2.83 4.99
N LYS A 46 13.08 2.81 3.68
CA LYS A 46 12.60 3.81 2.72
C LYS A 46 11.07 3.76 2.68
N ASN A 47 10.43 4.91 2.57
CA ASN A 47 8.96 5.06 2.53
C ASN A 47 8.18 4.69 3.80
N LEU A 48 8.78 4.00 4.79
CA LEU A 48 8.06 3.61 6.01
C LEU A 48 7.45 4.80 6.74
N LYS A 49 8.21 5.90 6.93
CA LYS A 49 7.68 7.13 7.56
C LYS A 49 6.47 7.70 6.83
N ARG A 50 6.49 7.66 5.49
CA ARG A 50 5.38 8.16 4.66
C ARG A 50 4.16 7.26 4.80
N LEU A 51 4.37 5.95 4.78
CA LEU A 51 3.32 4.97 4.95
C LEU A 51 2.69 5.05 6.34
N SER A 52 3.49 5.20 7.39
CA SER A 52 3.00 5.39 8.76
C SER A 52 2.17 6.67 8.91
N ARG A 53 2.57 7.76 8.25
CA ARG A 53 1.79 9.01 8.29
C ARG A 53 0.40 8.81 7.67
N ILE A 54 0.34 8.16 6.51
CA ILE A 54 -0.92 7.85 5.82
C ILE A 54 -1.80 6.95 6.70
N ALA A 55 -1.23 5.93 7.33
CA ALA A 55 -2.00 5.02 8.20
C ALA A 55 -2.50 5.68 9.49
N ALA A 56 -1.89 6.79 9.91
CA ALA A 56 -2.31 7.55 11.09
C ALA A 56 -3.32 8.66 10.77
N GLU A 57 -3.48 9.02 9.49
CA GLU A 57 -4.50 9.96 9.03
C GLU A 57 -5.86 9.24 8.99
N LYS A 58 -6.88 9.83 9.63
CA LYS A 58 -8.25 9.29 9.74
C LYS A 58 -9.05 9.54 8.47
#